data_AF-A0A257VVM2-F1
#
_entry.id   AF-A0A257VVM2-F1
#
_cell.length_a   1.000
_cell.length_b   1.000
_cell.length_c   1.000
_cell.angle_alpha   90.00
_cell.angle_beta   90.00
_cell.angle_gamma   90.00
#
_symmetry.space_group_name_H-M   'P 1'
#
loop_
_entity.id
_entity.type
_entity.pdbx_description
1 polymer ?
#
loop_
_entity_poly.entity_id
_entity_poly.type
_entity_poly.pdbx_seq_one_letter_code
_entity_poly.pdbx_strand_id
1 'polypeptide(L)'
;NHLNGNTTYVGNVCINRFIRIDTGNLFDGLKRIAKDLTANANSDLIEHAYRMGYLYGEKEYTFLKQTMRKRNLSAAQIAWKVKINRRIVAQTVVQKRTVR
;
A
#
# COMPACT_ATOMS: atom_id res chain seq x y z
N ASN A 1 11.01 -12.02 -24.69
CA ASN A 1 11.56 -11.97 -23.32
C ASN A 1 12.65 -10.92 -23.27
N HIS A 2 12.32 -9.72 -22.80
CA HIS A 2 13.25 -8.58 -22.77
C HIS A 2 13.72 -8.35 -21.33
N LEU A 3 15.01 -8.63 -21.12
CA LEU A 3 15.78 -8.40 -19.92
C LEU A 3 16.13 -6.91 -19.80
N ASN A 4 15.76 -6.27 -18.71
CA ASN A 4 16.31 -4.98 -18.29
C ASN A 4 16.56 -4.96 -16.76
N GLY A 5 17.52 -5.78 -16.33
CA GLY A 5 18.86 -5.33 -15.88
C GLY A 5 19.07 -4.20 -14.86
N ASN A 6 18.05 -3.54 -14.29
CA ASN A 6 18.27 -2.48 -13.29
C ASN A 6 17.79 -2.90 -11.89
N THR A 7 18.64 -3.64 -11.20
CA THR A 7 18.56 -3.90 -9.76
C THR A 7 18.96 -2.63 -9.00
N THR A 8 17.98 -1.81 -8.62
CA THR A 8 18.22 -0.66 -7.75
C THR A 8 18.15 -1.08 -6.28
N TYR A 9 19.22 -0.72 -5.58
CA TYR A 9 19.51 -0.74 -4.15
C TYR A 9 18.34 -1.10 -3.20
N VAL A 10 18.49 -2.23 -2.51
CA VAL A 10 17.59 -2.74 -1.48
C VAL A 10 17.71 -1.86 -0.24
N GLY A 11 16.86 -0.82 -0.15
CA GLY A 11 16.65 -0.06 1.07
C GLY A 11 16.00 -0.93 2.16
N ASN A 12 16.86 -1.54 2.97
CA ASN A 12 16.67 -2.17 4.28
C ASN A 12 15.43 -3.05 4.52
N VAL A 13 15.66 -4.36 4.37
CA VAL A 13 15.04 -5.48 5.10
C VAL A 13 13.51 -5.65 4.94
N CYS A 14 13.14 -6.87 4.52
CA CYS A 14 11.80 -7.45 4.65
C CYS A 14 10.72 -7.16 3.57
N ILE A 15 11.01 -7.33 2.28
CA ILE A 15 9.94 -7.50 1.24
C ILE A 15 10.00 -8.86 0.49
N ASN A 16 11.12 -9.60 0.55
CA ASN A 16 11.35 -10.74 -0.36
C ASN A 16 10.96 -12.13 0.16
N ARG A 17 9.90 -12.29 0.97
CA ARG A 17 9.51 -13.63 1.42
C ARG A 17 7.99 -13.72 1.60
N PHE A 18 7.36 -14.46 0.67
CA PHE A 18 5.92 -14.75 0.52
C PHE A 18 5.11 -13.59 -0.08
N ILE A 19 4.25 -13.76 -1.09
CA ILE A 19 3.30 -14.84 -1.41
C ILE A 19 3.16 -14.91 -2.95
N ARG A 20 2.84 -16.11 -3.48
CA ARG A 20 2.34 -16.34 -4.85
C ARG A 20 1.01 -15.60 -5.10
N ILE A 21 1.05 -14.27 -5.11
CA ILE A 21 -0.04 -13.46 -5.64
C ILE A 21 0.56 -12.83 -6.89
N ASP A 22 -0.14 -13.01 -8.01
CA ASP A 22 0.21 -12.45 -9.30
C ASP A 22 -0.01 -10.92 -9.24
N THR A 23 0.87 -10.22 -8.51
CA THR A 23 0.58 -8.92 -7.93
C THR A 23 1.74 -7.93 -8.04
N GLY A 24 2.32 -7.78 -9.24
CA GLY A 24 3.25 -6.68 -9.49
C GLY A 24 2.66 -5.34 -9.01
N ASN A 25 1.40 -5.09 -9.39
CA ASN A 25 0.68 -3.88 -9.00
C ASN A 25 0.48 -3.75 -7.48
N LEU A 26 0.07 -4.79 -6.73
CA LEU A 26 -0.14 -4.68 -5.27
C LEU A 26 1.14 -4.20 -4.56
N PHE A 27 2.27 -4.85 -4.86
CA PHE A 27 3.54 -4.54 -4.24
C PHE A 27 4.03 -3.15 -4.63
N ASP A 28 3.82 -2.73 -5.88
CA ASP A 28 4.14 -1.37 -6.33
C ASP A 28 3.29 -0.32 -5.60
N GLY A 29 2.01 -0.61 -5.39
CA GLY A 29 1.11 0.22 -4.59
C GLY A 29 1.61 0.37 -3.16
N LEU A 30 2.00 -0.75 -2.53
CA LEU A 30 2.46 -0.78 -1.15
C LEU A 30 3.81 -0.05 -0.99
N LYS A 31 4.78 -0.34 -1.86
CA LYS A 31 6.09 0.35 -1.88
C LYS A 31 5.92 1.85 -2.06
N ARG A 32 4.99 2.27 -2.92
CA ARG A 32 4.70 3.69 -3.15
C ARG A 32 4.22 4.38 -1.88
N ILE A 33 3.19 3.83 -1.21
CA ILE A 33 2.66 4.46 0.02
C ILE A 33 3.59 4.32 1.22
N ALA A 34 4.45 3.29 1.24
CA ALA A 34 5.46 3.12 2.28
C ALA A 34 6.59 4.16 2.16
N LYS A 35 6.95 4.55 0.93
CA LYS A 35 7.91 5.62 0.68
C LYS A 35 7.31 7.00 0.92
N ASP A 36 6.06 7.19 0.54
CA ASP A 36 5.32 8.44 0.68
C ASP A 36 3.87 8.18 1.10
N LEU A 37 3.56 8.48 2.36
CA LEU A 37 2.23 8.28 2.93
C LEU A 37 1.16 9.18 2.29
N THR A 38 1.56 10.25 1.59
CA THR A 38 0.63 11.13 0.86
C THR A 38 0.28 10.61 -0.53
N ALA A 39 0.96 9.55 -1.01
CA ALA A 39 0.69 8.97 -2.31
C ALA A 39 -0.68 8.26 -2.38
N ASN A 40 -1.21 8.11 -3.59
CA ASN A 40 -2.42 7.34 -3.82
C ASN A 40 -2.10 5.83 -3.83
N ALA A 41 -2.81 5.08 -2.99
CA ALA A 41 -2.86 3.63 -3.11
C ALA A 41 -3.54 3.24 -4.44
N ASN A 42 -3.10 2.15 -5.04
CA ASN A 42 -3.75 1.62 -6.23
C ASN A 42 -4.92 0.69 -5.87
N SER A 43 -5.73 0.36 -6.88
CA SER A 43 -6.93 -0.46 -6.68
C SER A 43 -6.61 -1.78 -5.98
N ASP A 44 -5.58 -2.50 -6.41
CA ASP A 44 -5.26 -3.82 -5.87
C ASP A 44 -4.91 -3.75 -4.37
N LEU A 45 -4.15 -2.72 -3.97
CA LEU A 45 -3.81 -2.49 -2.56
C LEU A 45 -5.03 -2.14 -1.73
N ILE A 46 -5.93 -1.32 -2.27
CA ILE A 46 -7.17 -0.94 -1.59
C ILE A 46 -8.05 -2.17 -1.37
N GLU A 47 -8.21 -3.01 -2.40
CA GLU A 47 -8.99 -4.27 -2.32
C GLU A 47 -8.40 -5.26 -1.33
N HIS A 48 -7.07 -5.38 -1.31
CA HIS A 48 -6.39 -6.25 -0.37
C HIS A 48 -6.53 -5.73 1.06
N ALA A 49 -6.30 -4.44 1.29
CA ALA A 49 -6.44 -3.81 2.59
C ALA A 49 -7.87 -3.93 3.13
N TYR A 50 -8.88 -3.85 2.27
CA TYR A 50 -10.28 -4.08 2.66
C TYR A 50 -10.51 -5.54 3.07
N ARG A 51 -10.10 -6.50 2.23
CA ARG A 51 -10.24 -7.94 2.50
C ARG A 51 -9.52 -8.40 3.77
N MET A 52 -8.36 -7.81 4.07
CA MET A 52 -7.58 -8.11 5.28
C MET A 52 -8.06 -7.36 6.53
N GLY A 53 -9.10 -6.51 6.42
CA GLY A 53 -9.63 -5.76 7.55
C GLY A 53 -8.75 -4.59 8.01
N TYR A 54 -7.83 -4.11 7.16
CA TYR A 54 -6.96 -2.96 7.49
C TYR A 54 -7.69 -1.62 7.33
N LEU A 55 -8.88 -1.62 6.74
CA LEU A 55 -9.75 -0.45 6.60
C LEU A 55 -10.90 -0.56 7.63
N TYR A 56 -11.15 0.52 8.34
CA TYR A 56 -12.19 0.61 9.35
C TYR A 56 -13.49 1.05 8.67
N GLY A 57 -14.10 0.10 7.98
CA GLY A 57 -15.41 0.23 7.33
C GLY A 57 -15.39 0.77 5.90
N GLU A 58 -16.58 0.84 5.31
CA GLU A 58 -16.78 1.19 3.90
C GLU A 58 -16.42 2.63 3.55
N LYS A 59 -16.45 3.55 4.54
CA LYS A 59 -16.12 4.96 4.31
C LYS A 59 -14.68 5.14 3.85
N GLU A 60 -13.74 4.43 4.48
CA GLU A 60 -12.32 4.52 4.12
C GLU A 60 -12.03 3.82 2.79
N TYR A 61 -12.67 2.67 2.54
CA TYR A 61 -12.60 1.97 1.26
C TYR A 61 -13.09 2.86 0.11
N THR A 62 -14.28 3.42 0.26
CA THR A 62 -14.90 4.30 -0.74
C THR A 62 -14.06 5.57 -0.94
N PHE A 63 -13.55 6.16 0.13
CA PHE A 63 -12.66 7.32 0.06
C PHE A 63 -11.40 7.00 -0.76
N LEU A 64 -10.72 5.89 -0.50
CA LEU A 64 -9.52 5.50 -1.25
C LEU A 64 -9.83 5.21 -2.72
N LYS A 65 -10.94 4.53 -3.01
CA LYS A 65 -11.40 4.27 -4.40
C LYS A 65 -11.71 5.56 -5.16
N GLN A 66 -12.37 6.52 -4.52
CA GLN A 66 -12.71 7.81 -5.13
C GLN A 66 -11.51 8.74 -5.30
N THR A 67 -10.53 8.68 -4.40
CA THR A 67 -9.36 9.57 -4.41
C THR A 67 -8.16 9.02 -5.17
N MET A 68 -8.12 7.71 -5.45
CA MET A 68 -7.08 7.01 -6.21
C MET A 68 -6.69 7.73 -7.53
N ARG A 69 -7.66 8.29 -8.27
CA ARG A 69 -7.44 8.98 -9.55
C ARG A 69 -7.43 10.51 -9.45
N LYS A 70 -7.69 11.08 -8.26
CA LYS A 70 -7.71 12.54 -8.08
C LYS A 70 -6.28 13.07 -8.03
N ARG A 71 -6.03 14.13 -8.82
CA ARG A 71 -4.74 14.84 -8.86
C ARG A 71 -4.53 15.72 -7.63
N ASN A 72 -5.60 16.40 -7.19
CA ASN A 72 -5.56 17.33 -6.06
C ASN A 72 -6.56 16.87 -4.99
N LEU A 73 -6.11 16.86 -3.74
CA LEU A 73 -6.93 16.61 -2.55
C LEU A 73 -6.77 17.80 -1.61
N SER A 74 -7.81 18.09 -0.82
CA SER A 74 -7.69 19.10 0.23
C SER A 74 -6.71 18.66 1.32
N ALA A 75 -6.14 19.60 2.07
CA ALA A 75 -5.22 19.29 3.17
C ALA A 75 -5.83 18.30 4.18
N ALA A 76 -7.12 18.46 4.51
CA ALA A 76 -7.85 17.54 5.39
C ALA A 76 -7.97 16.12 4.79
N GLN A 77 -8.23 16.01 3.49
CA GLN A 77 -8.28 14.73 2.78
C GLN A 77 -6.90 14.06 2.74
N ILE A 78 -5.83 14.83 2.53
CA ILE A 78 -4.45 14.33 2.56
C ILE A 78 -4.13 13.78 3.96
N ALA A 79 -4.42 14.55 5.01
CA ALA A 79 -4.18 14.11 6.39
C ALA A 79 -4.94 12.81 6.72
N TRP A 80 -6.20 12.71 6.28
CA TRP A 80 -6.99 11.50 6.47
C TRP A 80 -6.41 10.31 5.68
N LYS A 81 -6.02 10.52 4.43
CA LYS A 81 -5.35 9.50 3.60
C LYS A 81 -4.05 9.01 4.21
N VAL A 82 -3.22 9.92 4.72
CA VAL A 82 -1.97 9.60 5.43
C VAL A 82 -2.24 8.70 6.64
N LYS A 83 -3.29 9.00 7.43
CA LYS A 83 -3.68 8.16 8.57
C LYS A 83 -4.02 6.73 8.13
N ILE A 84 -4.79 6.59 7.05
CA ILE A 84 -5.17 5.28 6.50
C ILE A 84 -3.95 4.54 5.93
N ASN A 85 -3.15 5.20 5.09
CA ASN A 85 -1.94 4.64 4.48
C ASN A 85 -0.94 4.16 5.53
N ARG A 86 -0.72 4.93 6.59
CA ARG A 86 0.16 4.55 7.70
C ARG A 86 -0.30 3.26 8.36
N ARG A 87 -1.63 3.09 8.54
CA ARG A 87 -2.21 1.88 9.12
C ARG A 87 -2.03 0.67 8.20
N ILE A 88 -2.27 0.82 6.89
CA ILE A 88 -2.05 -0.25 5.90
C ILE A 88 -0.60 -0.72 5.95
N VAL A 89 0.37 0.22 5.94
CA VAL A 89 1.80 -0.11 6.01
C VAL A 89 2.13 -0.79 7.34
N ALA A 90 1.65 -0.25 8.47
CA ALA A 90 1.93 -0.81 9.79
C ALA A 90 1.40 -2.24 9.96
N GLN A 91 0.14 -2.51 9.57
CA GLN A 91 -0.46 -3.84 9.66
C GLN A 91 0.27 -4.86 8.78
N THR A 92 0.67 -4.43 7.58
CA THR A 92 1.43 -5.30 6.65
C THR A 92 2.83 -5.63 7.20
N VAL A 93 3.49 -4.69 7.89
CA VAL A 93 4.82 -4.89 8.48
C VAL A 93 4.77 -5.65 9.82
N VAL A 94 3.73 -5.46 10.64
CA VAL A 94 3.63 -6.08 11.97
C VAL A 94 3.34 -7.58 11.90
N GLN A 95 2.59 -8.05 10.88
CA GLN A 95 2.39 -9.49 10.63
C GLN A 95 3.71 -10.27 10.47
N LYS A 96 4.84 -9.60 10.20
CA LYS A 96 6.16 -10.23 10.12
C LYS A 96 6.81 -10.64 11.44
N ARG A 97 6.26 -10.28 12.60
CA ARG A 97 6.94 -10.50 13.89
C ARG A 97 6.48 -11.72 14.69
N THR A 98 5.46 -12.45 14.24
CA THR A 98 5.04 -13.69 14.94
C THR A 98 5.79 -14.90 14.38
N VAL A 99 7.12 -14.92 14.58
CA VAL A 99 7.89 -16.17 14.54
C VAL A 99 7.93 -16.65 15.99
N ARG A 100 7.24 -17.75 16.25
CA ARG A 100 7.25 -18.46 17.53
C ARG A 100 8.39 -19.46 17.55
#